data_AF-A0A9D8XWC7-F1
#
_entry.id   AF-A0A9D8XWC7-F1
#
_cell.length_a   1.000
_cell.length_b   1.000
_cell.length_c   1.000
_cell.angle_alpha   90.00
_cell.angle_beta   90.00
_cell.angle_gamma   90.00
#
_symmetry.space_group_name_H-M   'P 1'
#
loop_
_entity.id
_entity.type
_entity.pdbx_description
1 polymer ?
#
loop_
_entity_poly.entity_id
_entity_poly.type
_entity_poly.pdbx_seq_one_letter_code
_entity_poly.pdbx_strand_id
1 'polypeptide(L)'
;MASPSVSADDITWQRDVFRMLDLSDSKNAPLYFPPQPDGERQNLFSLLFENVALGKLKVYDYLDGKEVFTEDYQVKFNELLDRFWIPYEKEPDPKSPQDTLYKVETVDIPSNEVTLYYIKESYYLDQRTSSVKRKVLCFCPVLVREDETGETRRYPLFWVPFDQARQLLSTHSLSTSNYNA
;
A
#
# COMPACT_ATOMS: atom_id res chain seq x y z
N MET A 1 -12.47 15.11 -16.79
CA MET A 1 -12.33 14.30 -18.03
C MET A 1 -11.41 13.14 -17.72
N ALA A 2 -11.87 11.90 -17.89
CA ALA A 2 -10.99 10.73 -17.79
C ALA A 2 -9.96 10.80 -18.92
N SER A 3 -8.67 10.68 -18.61
CA SER A 3 -7.64 10.54 -19.64
C SER A 3 -7.96 9.28 -20.48
N PRO A 4 -7.87 9.33 -21.81
CA PRO A 4 -8.12 8.17 -22.63
C PRO A 4 -7.16 7.03 -22.24
N SER A 5 -7.70 5.83 -22.05
CA SER A 5 -6.91 4.61 -21.91
C SER A 5 -6.07 4.43 -23.17
N VAL A 6 -4.75 4.42 -23.01
CA VAL A 6 -3.82 4.18 -24.11
C VAL A 6 -3.94 2.72 -24.54
N SER A 7 -4.18 2.45 -25.82
CA SER A 7 -4.23 1.08 -26.34
C SER A 7 -2.83 0.47 -26.29
N ALA A 8 -2.73 -0.86 -26.11
CA ALA A 8 -1.43 -1.55 -26.17
C ALA A 8 -0.71 -1.32 -27.51
N ASP A 9 -1.49 -1.18 -28.59
CA ASP A 9 -0.96 -0.91 -29.94
C ASP A 9 -0.32 0.48 -30.08
N ASP A 10 -0.67 1.43 -29.22
CA ASP A 10 -0.12 2.80 -29.24
C ASP A 10 1.17 2.92 -28.41
N ILE A 11 1.63 1.83 -27.77
CA ILE A 11 2.82 1.78 -26.93
C ILE A 11 4.00 1.25 -27.76
N THR A 12 4.92 2.15 -28.09
CA THR A 12 6.11 1.81 -28.92
C THR A 12 7.34 1.46 -28.09
N TRP A 13 7.38 1.90 -26.84
CA TRP A 13 8.43 1.61 -25.88
C TRP A 13 7.82 1.58 -24.48
N GLN A 14 8.27 0.64 -23.66
CA GLN A 14 7.90 0.54 -22.26
C GLN A 14 9.10 0.14 -21.41
N ARG A 15 9.22 0.74 -20.23
CA ARG A 15 10.17 0.35 -19.21
C ARG A 15 9.55 0.43 -17.82
N ASP A 16 9.70 -0.65 -17.08
CA ASP A 16 9.32 -0.68 -15.68
C ASP A 16 10.49 -0.21 -14.80
N VAL A 17 10.15 0.58 -13.78
CA VAL A 17 11.10 1.20 -12.86
C VAL A 17 10.64 0.94 -11.44
N PHE A 18 11.56 0.48 -10.61
CA PHE A 18 11.37 0.35 -9.17
C PHE A 18 11.91 1.58 -8.46
N ARG A 19 11.13 2.12 -7.53
CA ARG A 19 11.50 3.27 -6.70
C ARG A 19 11.22 2.97 -5.24
N MET A 20 12.01 3.60 -4.39
CA MET A 20 11.74 3.70 -2.96
C MET A 20 11.22 5.11 -2.67
N LEU A 21 10.11 5.20 -1.96
CA LEU A 21 9.52 6.47 -1.51
C LEU A 21 9.69 6.55 0.00
N ASP A 22 10.59 7.44 0.43
CA ASP A 22 10.90 7.69 1.84
C ASP A 22 9.92 8.70 2.43
N LEU A 23 9.21 8.31 3.48
CA LEU A 23 8.21 9.16 4.14
C LEU A 23 8.81 10.13 5.15
N SER A 24 10.11 10.02 5.46
CA SER A 24 10.82 11.03 6.24
C SER A 24 11.05 12.33 5.46
N ASP A 25 10.95 12.30 4.13
CA ASP A 25 10.96 13.50 3.30
C ASP A 25 9.66 14.30 3.51
N SER A 26 9.79 15.60 3.80
CA SER A 26 8.68 16.51 4.04
C SER A 26 7.69 16.58 2.87
N LYS A 27 8.14 16.32 1.63
CA LYS A 27 7.27 16.25 0.45
C LYS A 27 6.28 15.08 0.51
N ASN A 28 6.62 14.03 1.25
CA ASN A 28 5.83 12.82 1.41
C ASN A 28 5.06 12.77 2.73
N ALA A 29 5.19 13.80 3.58
CA ALA A 29 4.49 13.93 4.85
C ALA A 29 2.96 13.63 4.76
N PRO A 30 2.22 14.06 3.72
CA PRO A 30 0.80 13.71 3.58
C PRO A 30 0.47 12.21 3.61
N LEU A 31 1.43 11.36 3.27
CA LEU A 31 1.24 9.91 3.23
C LEU A 31 1.49 9.25 4.60
N TYR A 32 2.19 9.94 5.51
CA TYR A 32 2.61 9.41 6.82
C TYR A 32 1.84 10.01 8.00
N PHE A 33 1.38 11.25 7.89
CA PHE A 33 0.68 11.92 8.99
C PHE A 33 -0.84 11.67 8.97
N PRO A 34 -1.47 11.45 10.14
CA PRO A 34 -0.83 11.30 11.45
C PRO A 34 -0.16 9.90 11.60
N PRO A 35 0.95 9.77 12.34
CA PRO A 35 1.65 8.49 12.52
C PRO A 35 0.84 7.45 13.29
N GLN A 36 -0.12 7.90 14.07
CA GLN A 36 -1.17 7.08 14.69
C GLN A 36 -2.52 7.64 14.23
N PRO A 37 -3.50 6.81 13.83
CA PRO A 37 -4.83 7.29 13.49
C PRO A 37 -5.50 7.98 14.68
N ASP A 38 -6.14 9.13 14.46
CA ASP A 38 -6.83 9.94 15.48
C ASP A 38 -8.36 9.96 15.29
N GLY A 39 -8.90 8.92 14.67
CA GLY A 39 -10.33 8.74 14.40
C GLY A 39 -10.79 9.38 13.10
N GLU A 40 -10.62 10.70 12.94
CA GLU A 40 -10.98 11.39 11.69
C GLU A 40 -9.86 11.38 10.65
N ARG A 41 -8.59 11.35 11.09
CA ARG A 41 -7.43 11.34 10.20
C ARG A 41 -6.65 10.05 10.37
N GLN A 42 -6.20 9.55 9.24
CA GLN A 42 -5.33 8.41 9.16
C GLN A 42 -4.37 8.56 7.99
N ASN A 43 -3.20 7.92 8.11
CA ASN A 43 -2.21 7.91 7.06
C ASN A 43 -2.54 6.85 5.99
N LEU A 44 -1.74 6.81 4.93
CA LEU A 44 -1.98 5.89 3.81
C LEU A 44 -1.92 4.42 4.26
N PHE A 45 -0.99 4.06 5.16
CA PHE A 45 -0.85 2.68 5.60
C PHE A 45 -2.05 2.22 6.41
N SER A 46 -2.50 2.99 7.40
CA SER A 46 -3.68 2.68 8.20
C SER A 46 -4.91 2.47 7.32
N LEU A 47 -5.11 3.35 6.33
CA LEU A 47 -6.23 3.23 5.38
C LEU A 47 -6.19 1.90 4.62
N LEU A 48 -5.02 1.52 4.11
CA LEU A 48 -4.84 0.26 3.39
C LEU A 48 -5.08 -0.92 4.34
N PHE A 49 -4.45 -0.90 5.51
CA PHE A 49 -4.51 -1.98 6.50
C PHE A 49 -5.95 -2.25 6.95
N GLU A 50 -6.73 -1.20 7.26
CA GLU A 50 -8.15 -1.32 7.59
C GLU A 50 -8.95 -1.95 6.44
N ASN A 51 -8.69 -1.57 5.20
CA ASN A 51 -9.41 -2.12 4.05
C ASN A 51 -9.00 -3.56 3.72
N VAL A 52 -7.78 -3.97 4.06
CA VAL A 52 -7.36 -5.38 4.02
C VAL A 52 -8.07 -6.16 5.12
N ALA A 53 -8.12 -5.64 6.35
CA ALA A 53 -8.82 -6.26 7.47
C ALA A 53 -10.32 -6.47 7.19
N LEU A 54 -10.95 -5.49 6.53
CA LEU A 54 -12.36 -5.56 6.09
C LEU A 54 -12.58 -6.45 4.85
N GLY A 55 -11.53 -7.02 4.26
CA GLY A 55 -11.60 -7.82 3.02
C GLY A 55 -11.98 -7.02 1.77
N LYS A 56 -11.94 -5.68 1.84
CA LYS A 56 -12.28 -4.77 0.72
C LYS A 56 -11.11 -4.55 -0.23
N LEU A 57 -9.89 -4.78 0.23
CA LEU A 57 -8.67 -4.65 -0.56
C LEU A 57 -7.92 -5.99 -0.56
N LYS A 58 -7.70 -6.56 -1.75
CA LYS A 58 -6.84 -7.74 -1.90
C LYS A 58 -5.39 -7.31 -2.03
N VAL A 59 -4.50 -7.98 -1.31
CA VAL A 59 -3.07 -7.71 -1.31
C VAL A 59 -2.29 -9.00 -1.47
N TYR A 60 -1.07 -8.91 -1.99
CA TYR A 60 -0.32 -10.05 -2.50
C TYR A 60 1.06 -10.13 -1.88
N ASP A 61 1.60 -11.34 -1.77
CA ASP A 61 2.85 -11.57 -1.05
C ASP A 61 4.04 -10.88 -1.73
N TYR A 62 5.02 -10.47 -0.92
CA TYR A 62 6.28 -9.91 -1.41
C TYR A 62 7.30 -11.03 -1.60
N LEU A 63 7.59 -11.37 -2.86
CA LEU A 63 8.51 -12.46 -3.23
C LEU A 63 9.85 -11.89 -3.73
N ASP A 64 10.63 -11.30 -2.82
CA ASP A 64 11.94 -10.69 -3.14
C ASP A 64 11.87 -9.68 -4.31
N GLY A 65 10.81 -8.89 -4.34
CA GLY A 65 10.59 -7.86 -5.35
C GLY A 65 9.86 -8.33 -6.61
N LYS A 66 9.55 -9.63 -6.74
CA LYS A 66 8.64 -10.12 -7.79
C LYS A 66 7.19 -9.88 -7.39
N GLU A 67 6.40 -9.36 -8.33
CA GLU A 67 4.96 -9.18 -8.14
C GLU A 67 4.21 -10.33 -8.80
N VAL A 68 3.37 -11.02 -8.03
CA VAL A 68 2.48 -12.06 -8.54
C VAL A 68 1.08 -11.79 -8.00
N PHE A 69 0.18 -11.37 -8.88
CA PHE A 69 -1.19 -10.97 -8.53
C PHE A 69 -2.20 -12.09 -8.82
N THR A 70 -1.91 -13.30 -8.34
CA THR A 70 -2.82 -14.46 -8.44
C THR A 70 -3.36 -14.84 -7.07
N GLU A 71 -4.45 -15.61 -7.04
CA GLU A 71 -5.11 -16.02 -5.80
C GLU A 71 -4.18 -16.84 -4.88
N ASP A 72 -3.29 -17.65 -5.45
CA ASP A 72 -2.30 -18.43 -4.71
C ASP A 72 -1.32 -17.58 -3.88
N TYR A 73 -1.09 -16.33 -4.30
CA TYR A 73 -0.21 -15.38 -3.61
C TYR A 73 -0.98 -14.27 -2.90
N GLN A 74 -2.32 -14.37 -2.82
CA GLN A 74 -3.10 -13.43 -2.05
C GLN A 74 -2.82 -13.65 -0.56
N VAL A 75 -2.40 -12.59 0.13
CA VAL A 75 -2.11 -12.65 1.56
C VAL A 75 -3.42 -12.79 2.34
N LYS A 76 -3.46 -13.78 3.25
CA LYS A 76 -4.52 -13.86 4.24
C LYS A 76 -4.21 -12.95 5.42
N PHE A 77 -5.23 -12.25 5.92
CA PHE A 77 -5.02 -11.22 6.94
C PHE A 77 -4.42 -11.78 8.24
N ASN A 78 -4.84 -12.96 8.69
CA ASN A 78 -4.25 -13.60 9.87
C ASN A 78 -2.75 -13.95 9.69
N GLU A 79 -2.37 -14.49 8.52
CA GLU A 79 -0.99 -14.82 8.21
C GLU A 79 -0.11 -13.56 8.18
N LEU A 80 -0.66 -12.43 7.73
CA LEU A 80 0.01 -11.14 7.80
C LEU A 80 0.26 -10.69 9.24
N LEU A 81 -0.76 -10.75 10.10
CA LEU A 81 -0.63 -10.35 11.50
C LEU A 81 0.42 -11.20 12.22
N ASP A 82 0.35 -12.52 12.05
CA ASP A 82 1.29 -13.47 12.65
C ASP A 82 2.72 -13.24 12.14
N ARG A 83 2.91 -13.01 10.83
CA ARG A 83 4.22 -12.82 10.20
C ARG A 83 4.95 -11.55 10.67
N PHE A 84 4.20 -10.48 10.94
CA PHE A 84 4.78 -9.19 11.33
C PHE A 84 4.62 -8.87 12.82
N TRP A 85 4.19 -9.85 13.62
CA TRP A 85 3.98 -9.73 15.07
C TRP A 85 3.06 -8.57 15.44
N ILE A 86 1.99 -8.38 14.67
CA ILE A 86 0.97 -7.37 14.94
C ILE A 86 -0.02 -7.98 15.94
N PRO A 87 -0.22 -7.41 17.13
CA PRO A 87 -1.19 -7.91 18.10
C PRO A 87 -2.62 -7.86 17.54
N TYR A 88 -3.42 -8.87 17.88
CA TYR A 88 -4.82 -8.94 17.48
C TYR A 88 -5.64 -9.81 18.43
N GLU A 89 -6.94 -9.55 18.46
CA GLU A 89 -7.95 -10.36 19.15
C GLU A 89 -8.75 -11.18 18.13
N LYS A 90 -9.18 -12.38 18.56
CA LYS A 90 -10.03 -13.26 17.77
C LYS A 90 -11.46 -13.15 18.28
N GLU A 91 -12.37 -12.72 17.43
CA GLU A 91 -13.79 -12.62 17.74
C GLU A 91 -14.60 -13.51 16.77
N PRO A 92 -15.64 -14.21 17.23
CA PRO A 92 -16.54 -14.93 16.32
C PRO A 92 -17.32 -13.93 15.46
N ASP A 93 -17.44 -14.17 14.15
CA ASP A 93 -18.20 -13.29 13.27
C ASP A 93 -19.68 -13.30 13.69
N PRO A 94 -20.29 -12.14 14.03
CA PRO A 94 -21.70 -12.05 14.38
C PRO A 94 -22.65 -12.54 13.28
N LYS A 95 -22.21 -12.53 12.02
CA LYS A 95 -23.01 -12.95 10.84
C LYS A 95 -22.78 -14.41 10.46
N SER A 96 -21.62 -14.97 10.81
CA SER A 96 -21.22 -16.34 10.47
C SER A 96 -20.47 -16.95 11.64
N PRO A 97 -21.14 -17.64 12.58
CA PRO A 97 -20.50 -18.17 13.79
C PRO A 97 -19.37 -19.18 13.56
N GLN A 98 -19.15 -19.62 12.32
CA GLN A 98 -18.02 -20.48 11.94
C GLN A 98 -16.78 -19.71 11.50
N ASP A 99 -16.92 -18.41 11.21
CA ASP A 99 -15.83 -17.55 10.80
C ASP A 99 -15.26 -16.78 12.00
N THR A 100 -13.94 -16.61 12.01
CA THR A 100 -13.23 -15.82 13.01
C THR A 100 -12.80 -14.50 12.41
N LEU A 101 -13.23 -13.41 13.04
CA LEU A 101 -12.75 -12.07 12.75
C LEU A 101 -11.48 -11.79 13.55
N TYR A 102 -10.56 -11.06 12.92
CA TYR A 102 -9.30 -10.64 13.52
C TYR A 102 -9.40 -9.14 13.76
N LYS A 103 -9.57 -8.76 15.02
CA LYS A 103 -9.70 -7.37 15.43
C LYS A 103 -8.34 -6.86 15.87
N VAL A 104 -7.91 -5.76 15.28
CA VAL A 104 -6.65 -5.06 15.63
C VAL A 104 -7.05 -3.72 16.21
N GLU A 105 -6.61 -3.44 17.43
CA GLU A 105 -6.85 -2.12 18.03
C GLU A 105 -6.04 -1.06 17.29
N THR A 106 -6.56 0.17 17.23
CA THR A 106 -5.89 1.26 16.51
C THR A 106 -4.45 1.48 16.97
N VAL A 107 -4.16 1.25 18.26
CA VAL A 107 -2.82 1.37 18.86
C VAL A 107 -1.85 0.29 18.38
N ASP A 108 -2.36 -0.89 18.00
CA ASP A 108 -1.55 -2.03 17.59
C ASP A 108 -1.20 -2.00 16.10
N ILE A 109 -1.84 -1.12 15.32
CA ILE A 109 -1.49 -0.89 13.91
C ILE A 109 -0.09 -0.23 13.86
N PRO A 110 0.92 -0.87 13.23
CA PRO A 110 2.31 -0.37 13.21
C PRO A 110 2.50 0.76 12.20
N SER A 111 1.59 1.72 12.18
CA SER A 111 1.53 2.81 11.19
C SER A 111 2.65 3.83 11.35
N ASN A 112 3.20 3.97 12.54
CA ASN A 112 4.38 4.76 12.85
C ASN A 112 5.68 4.12 12.32
N GLU A 113 5.72 2.78 12.20
CA GLU A 113 6.89 2.01 11.74
C GLU A 113 6.95 1.91 10.21
N VAL A 114 5.85 2.18 9.50
CA VAL A 114 5.82 2.20 8.04
C VAL A 114 6.29 3.57 7.54
N THR A 115 7.59 3.65 7.24
CA THR A 115 8.26 4.90 6.82
C THR A 115 8.73 4.87 5.36
N LEU A 116 8.46 3.78 4.63
CA LEU A 116 8.95 3.60 3.26
C LEU A 116 7.89 2.87 2.42
N TYR A 117 7.77 3.23 1.15
CA TYR A 117 7.04 2.46 0.15
C TYR A 117 7.95 2.03 -0.99
N TYR A 118 7.87 0.76 -1.40
CA TYR A 118 8.36 0.34 -2.71
C TYR A 118 7.29 0.60 -3.75
N ILE A 119 7.65 1.19 -4.87
CA ILE A 119 6.73 1.56 -5.94
C ILE A 119 7.28 1.02 -7.25
N LYS A 120 6.42 0.33 -8.00
CA LYS A 120 6.71 -0.02 -9.38
C LYS A 120 5.90 0.86 -10.31
N GLU A 121 6.60 1.53 -11.21
CA GLU A 121 6.02 2.40 -12.21
C GLU A 121 6.39 1.91 -13.60
N SER A 122 5.46 2.02 -14.54
CA SER A 122 5.72 1.80 -15.95
C SER A 122 5.78 3.14 -16.68
N TYR A 123 6.89 3.36 -17.37
CA TYR A 123 7.08 4.47 -18.30
C TYR A 123 6.85 3.96 -19.70
N TYR A 124 6.03 4.65 -20.47
CA TYR A 124 5.71 4.25 -21.83
C TYR A 124 5.59 5.44 -22.77
N LEU A 125 6.00 5.25 -24.02
CA LEU A 125 5.88 6.26 -25.08
C LEU A 125 4.55 6.07 -25.80
N ASP A 126 3.63 7.01 -25.61
CA ASP A 126 2.36 7.08 -26.35
C ASP A 126 2.64 7.68 -27.73
N GLN A 127 2.50 6.86 -28.76
CA GLN A 127 2.84 7.23 -30.14
C GLN A 127 1.95 8.37 -30.67
N ARG A 128 0.65 8.35 -30.35
CA ARG A 128 -0.32 9.35 -30.83
C ARG A 128 0.01 10.76 -30.34
N THR A 129 0.52 10.85 -29.13
CA THR A 129 0.87 12.13 -28.49
C THR A 129 2.36 12.44 -28.52
N SER A 130 3.20 11.49 -28.97
CA SER A 130 4.66 11.57 -28.91
C SER A 130 5.17 11.97 -27.52
N SER A 131 4.48 11.51 -26.47
CA SER A 131 4.77 11.89 -25.09
C SER A 131 5.06 10.67 -24.21
N VAL A 132 6.02 10.83 -23.30
CA VAL A 132 6.31 9.79 -22.30
C VAL A 132 5.32 9.96 -21.15
N LYS A 133 4.57 8.89 -20.89
CA LYS A 133 3.63 8.79 -19.78
C LYS A 133 4.16 7.85 -18.72
N ARG A 134 3.61 8.00 -17.52
CA ARG A 134 3.94 7.19 -16.34
C ARG A 134 2.66 6.66 -15.72
N LYS A 135 2.64 5.37 -15.38
CA LYS A 135 1.57 4.74 -14.60
C LYS A 135 2.18 3.98 -13.42
N VAL A 136 1.64 4.19 -12.21
CA VAL A 136 1.96 3.34 -11.07
C VAL A 136 1.26 1.99 -11.27
N LEU A 137 2.01 0.90 -11.22
CA LEU A 137 1.49 -0.46 -11.36
C LEU A 137 1.05 -1.01 -10.00
N CYS A 138 1.94 -0.91 -9.02
CA CYS A 138 1.71 -1.37 -7.66
C CYS A 138 2.66 -0.67 -6.69
N PHE A 139 2.36 -0.81 -5.41
CA PHE A 139 3.21 -0.33 -4.33
C PHE A 139 3.16 -1.29 -3.14
N CYS A 140 4.17 -1.26 -2.30
CA CYS A 140 4.31 -2.11 -1.12
C CYS A 140 4.72 -1.24 0.08
N PRO A 141 3.91 -1.16 1.16
CA PRO A 141 4.34 -0.56 2.41
C PRO A 141 5.47 -1.40 3.02
N VAL A 142 6.48 -0.72 3.53
CA VAL A 142 7.65 -1.33 4.14
C VAL A 142 7.72 -0.88 5.59
N LEU A 143 7.61 -1.85 6.49
CA LEU A 143 7.78 -1.64 7.91
C LEU A 143 9.27 -1.59 8.23
N VAL A 144 9.67 -0.62 9.05
CA VAL A 144 11.07 -0.34 9.35
C VAL A 144 11.26 -0.43 10.86
N ARG A 145 12.04 -1.41 11.30
CA ARG A 145 12.34 -1.65 12.73
C ARG A 145 13.83 -1.57 12.97
N GLU A 146 14.20 -1.08 14.14
CA GLU A 146 15.57 -1.15 14.64
C GLU A 146 15.76 -2.47 15.38
N ASP A 147 16.87 -3.16 15.13
CA ASP A 147 17.24 -4.37 15.88
C ASP A 147 18.02 -4.03 17.16
N GLU A 148 18.34 -5.05 17.96
CA GLU A 148 19.07 -4.90 19.24
C GLU A 148 20.46 -4.27 19.09
N THR A 149 21.00 -4.24 17.86
CA THR A 149 22.31 -3.65 17.55
C THR A 149 22.22 -2.19 17.09
N GLY A 150 21.00 -1.67 16.92
CA GLY A 150 20.76 -0.35 16.34
C GLY A 150 20.67 -0.34 14.82
N GLU A 151 20.73 -1.51 14.16
CA GLU A 151 20.62 -1.60 12.71
C GLU A 151 19.16 -1.59 12.26
N THR A 152 18.86 -0.71 11.31
CA THR A 152 17.52 -0.60 10.73
C THR A 152 17.25 -1.70 9.72
N ARG A 153 16.26 -2.55 9.98
CA ARG A 153 15.78 -3.61 9.08
C ARG A 153 14.46 -3.22 8.42
N ARG A 154 14.30 -3.67 7.17
CA ARG A 154 13.14 -3.41 6.32
C ARG A 154 12.34 -4.68 6.12
N TYR A 155 11.03 -4.59 6.36
CA TYR A 155 10.06 -5.67 6.26
C TYR A 155 8.98 -5.26 5.25
N PRO A 156 9.15 -5.58 3.96
CA PRO A 156 8.11 -5.36 2.95
C PRO A 156 6.88 -6.19 3.31
N LEU A 157 5.72 -5.54 3.40
CA LEU A 157 4.52 -6.19 3.93
C LEU A 157 3.77 -6.98 2.84
N PHE A 158 3.34 -6.29 1.79
CA PHE A 158 2.55 -6.88 0.69
C PHE A 158 2.47 -5.92 -0.50
N TRP A 159 2.30 -6.47 -1.69
CA TRP A 159 1.99 -5.69 -2.88
C TRP A 159 0.51 -5.33 -2.96
N VAL A 160 0.26 -4.08 -3.30
CA VAL A 160 -1.06 -3.53 -3.61
C VAL A 160 -1.10 -3.14 -5.09
N PRO A 161 -1.90 -3.81 -5.94
CA PRO A 161 -2.12 -3.35 -7.31
C PRO A 161 -2.81 -1.98 -7.29
N PHE A 162 -2.23 -1.00 -7.99
CA PHE A 162 -2.71 0.38 -7.94
C PHE A 162 -4.16 0.51 -8.44
N ASP A 163 -4.54 -0.29 -9.45
CA ASP A 163 -5.88 -0.28 -9.99
C ASP A 163 -6.94 -0.76 -8.97
N GLN A 164 -6.59 -1.65 -8.03
CA GLN A 164 -7.49 -2.06 -6.93
C GLN A 164 -7.60 -0.98 -5.85
N ALA A 165 -6.50 -0.30 -5.52
CA ALA A 165 -6.50 0.77 -4.54
C ALA A 165 -7.11 2.08 -5.07
N ARG A 166 -7.28 2.24 -6.39
CA ARG A 166 -7.65 3.52 -7.02
C ARG A 166 -8.93 4.14 -6.44
N GLN A 167 -9.99 3.35 -6.26
CA GLN A 167 -11.25 3.84 -5.72
C GLN A 167 -11.13 4.24 -4.24
N LEU A 168 -10.34 3.49 -3.48
CA LEU A 168 -10.06 3.79 -2.08
C LEU A 168 -9.32 5.13 -1.95
N LEU A 169 -8.27 5.30 -2.76
CA LEU A 169 -7.42 6.49 -2.77
C LEU A 169 -8.12 7.73 -3.35
N SER A 170 -9.08 7.56 -4.27
CA SER A 170 -9.82 8.70 -4.82
C SER A 170 -10.88 9.25 -3.84
N THR A 171 -11.38 8.41 -2.94
CA THR A 171 -12.45 8.76 -2.01
C THR A 171 -11.90 9.42 -0.75
N HIS A 172 -10.70 9.04 -0.32
CA HIS A 172 -10.05 9.59 0.85
C HIS A 172 -9.11 10.73 0.43
N SER A 173 -9.48 11.97 0.74
CA SER A 173 -8.57 13.10 0.59
C SER A 173 -7.49 12.99 1.66
N LEU A 174 -6.29 12.53 1.28
CA LEU A 174 -5.12 12.65 2.14
C LEU A 174 -4.82 14.13 2.34
N SER A 175 -4.56 14.56 3.58
CA SER A 175 -4.29 15.95 3.89
C SER A 175 -3.04 16.42 3.14
N THR A 176 -3.24 17.15 2.05
CA THR A 176 -2.13 17.73 1.28
C THR A 176 -1.44 18.77 2.14
N SER A 177 -0.15 18.59 2.42
CA SER A 177 0.69 19.61 3.04
C SER A 177 0.65 20.88 2.17
N ASN A 178 0.47 22.05 2.78
CA ASN A 178 0.40 23.37 2.13
C ASN A 178 1.65 23.81 1.34
N TYR A 179 2.58 22.90 1.03
CA TYR A 179 3.85 23.19 0.35
C TYR A 179 3.88 22.92 -1.15
N ASN A 180 2.77 22.52 -1.76
CA ASN A 180 2.64 22.39 -3.22
C ASN A 180 1.53 23.31 -3.76
N ALA A 181 1.72 24.62 -3.60
CA ALA A 181 1.02 25.66 -4.36
C ALA A 181 1.94 26.18 -5.47
#